data_AF-A0A6J2PYA5-F1
#
_entry.id   AF-A0A6J2PYA5-F1
#
_cell.length_a   1.000
_cell.length_b   1.000
_cell.length_c   1.000
_cell.angle_alpha   90.00
_cell.angle_beta   90.00
_cell.angle_gamma   90.00
#
_symmetry.space_group_name_H-M   'P 1'
#
loop_
_entity.id
_entity.type
_entity.pdbx_description
1 polymer ?
#
loop_
_entity_poly.entity_id
_entity_poly.type
_entity_poly.pdbx_seq_one_letter_code
_entity_poly.pdbx_strand_id
1 'polypeptide(L)'
;MARGCLCCLKYMMFIFNLIFWLCGCGLLGVGIWLSVSQGSFATFSPSFPSLSAANMVIAIGAIVMVTGFLGCLGAIKENKCLLLSFFIVLLIILLAELILLILFFVYSDKVSENAKQDLKDGLALYNSDNNIGLRNAWNIIQAEWKCCGVIAYTDWHEALKEKVVPDRCCQEHYQNCGQNSTNMFWNRGCFEKVEEWLDDNKHLLGTIGMVILVVQVFSLLIVAIGVYAKVQKATDTVRDTFLIDPAVVLIVVGVVMFFITFCGCIGALRENIRLLKTFSFSLTLVFLTQLSIAILGFFYSDQTRDALGKFVEKAIVHYRDDLDLQNLMDYIQKEFKCCGWNNYTDWSWNLYFNCTHENPSSERCAVPYSCCTPVPGETVINTMCGFGVQTQNYLEANKSIYPVGCADKAVMWIESHLLLVGALALGLALPQIAGVVLSQILIAQIQDEITSEL
;
A
#
# COMPACT_ATOMS: atom_id res chain seq x y z
N MET A 1 8.74 6.00 -22.88
CA MET A 1 7.59 5.42 -22.15
C MET A 1 7.70 5.69 -20.61
N ALA A 2 8.67 6.53 -20.14
CA ALA A 2 8.74 7.11 -18.77
C ALA A 2 7.56 7.99 -18.52
N ARG A 3 7.15 8.70 -19.57
CA ARG A 3 5.85 9.33 -19.66
C ARG A 3 4.69 8.36 -19.45
N GLY A 4 4.78 7.10 -19.85
CA GLY A 4 3.73 6.09 -19.77
C GLY A 4 3.58 5.47 -18.37
N CYS A 5 4.67 5.04 -17.71
CA CYS A 5 4.64 4.56 -16.32
C CYS A 5 4.38 5.71 -15.33
N LEU A 6 5.00 6.88 -15.55
CA LEU A 6 4.68 8.09 -14.79
C LEU A 6 3.25 8.58 -15.09
N CYS A 7 2.72 8.37 -16.32
CA CYS A 7 1.29 8.57 -16.60
C CYS A 7 0.44 7.56 -15.84
N CYS A 8 0.80 6.27 -15.82
CA CYS A 8 0.03 5.25 -15.15
C CYS A 8 -0.03 5.52 -13.63
N LEU A 9 1.11 5.80 -13.00
CA LEU A 9 1.17 6.24 -11.60
C LEU A 9 0.38 7.54 -11.39
N LYS A 10 0.49 8.51 -12.30
CA LYS A 10 -0.28 9.76 -12.27
C LYS A 10 -1.79 9.51 -12.36
N TYR A 11 -2.24 8.64 -13.27
CA TYR A 11 -3.65 8.32 -13.48
C TYR A 11 -4.18 7.45 -12.35
N MET A 12 -3.41 6.49 -11.84
CA MET A 12 -3.77 5.69 -10.65
C MET A 12 -3.88 6.58 -9.41
N MET A 13 -2.88 7.46 -9.18
CA MET A 13 -2.92 8.44 -8.10
C MET A 13 -4.11 9.39 -8.27
N PHE A 14 -4.38 9.86 -9.49
CA PHE A 14 -5.53 10.72 -9.77
C PHE A 14 -6.86 9.99 -9.51
N ILE A 15 -7.06 8.78 -10.04
CA ILE A 15 -8.30 8.01 -9.88
C ILE A 15 -8.55 7.71 -8.40
N PHE A 16 -7.51 7.28 -7.68
CA PHE A 16 -7.62 6.99 -6.25
C PHE A 16 -8.02 8.24 -5.46
N ASN A 17 -7.31 9.36 -5.65
CA ASN A 17 -7.64 10.62 -4.99
C ASN A 17 -8.99 11.20 -5.43
N LEU A 18 -9.45 10.91 -6.66
CA LEU A 18 -10.76 11.31 -7.15
C LEU A 18 -11.88 10.56 -6.41
N ILE A 19 -11.68 9.27 -6.14
CA ILE A 19 -12.59 8.48 -5.31
C ILE A 19 -12.66 9.08 -3.90
N PHE A 20 -11.52 9.39 -3.26
CA PHE A 20 -11.53 10.05 -1.94
C PHE A 20 -12.22 11.40 -1.99
N TRP A 21 -11.97 12.22 -3.02
CA TRP A 21 -12.62 13.51 -3.16
C TRP A 21 -14.15 13.36 -3.26
N LEU A 22 -14.64 12.43 -4.09
CA LEU A 22 -16.07 12.13 -4.22
C LEU A 22 -16.67 11.61 -2.91
N CYS A 23 -15.97 10.70 -2.21
CA CYS A 23 -16.37 10.23 -0.88
C CYS A 23 -16.42 11.37 0.13
N GLY A 24 -15.45 12.29 0.11
CA GLY A 24 -15.42 13.48 0.96
C GLY A 24 -16.60 14.42 0.69
N CYS A 25 -16.94 14.67 -0.58
CA CYS A 25 -18.14 15.42 -0.96
C CYS A 25 -19.43 14.72 -0.50
N GLY A 26 -19.50 13.40 -0.62
CA GLY A 26 -20.62 12.61 -0.12
C GLY A 26 -20.79 12.72 1.39
N LEU A 27 -19.71 12.50 2.15
CA LEU A 27 -19.71 12.62 3.62
C LEU A 27 -20.08 14.04 4.07
N LEU A 28 -19.51 15.06 3.44
CA LEU A 28 -19.82 16.45 3.75
C LEU A 28 -21.28 16.78 3.44
N GLY A 29 -21.82 16.27 2.33
CA GLY A 29 -23.24 16.39 1.97
C GLY A 29 -24.16 15.73 3.00
N VAL A 30 -23.86 14.49 3.41
CA VAL A 30 -24.60 13.79 4.48
C VAL A 30 -24.49 14.56 5.80
N GLY A 31 -23.30 15.05 6.15
CA GLY A 31 -23.08 15.83 7.38
C GLY A 31 -23.91 17.11 7.42
N ILE A 32 -23.91 17.89 6.33
CA ILE A 32 -24.74 19.11 6.21
C ILE A 32 -26.22 18.73 6.25
N TRP A 33 -26.63 17.69 5.53
CA TRP A 33 -28.02 17.22 5.54
C TRP A 33 -28.47 16.84 6.95
N LEU A 34 -27.67 16.09 7.71
CA LEU A 34 -27.96 15.73 9.10
C LEU A 34 -28.06 16.98 9.99
N SER A 35 -27.13 17.93 9.83
CA SER A 35 -27.11 19.19 10.58
C SER A 35 -28.35 20.06 10.32
N VAL A 36 -28.84 20.09 9.07
CA VAL A 36 -29.99 20.91 8.67
C VAL A 36 -31.33 20.22 8.98
N SER A 37 -31.46 18.92 8.66
CA SER A 37 -32.73 18.19 8.76
C SER A 37 -33.06 17.74 10.18
N GLN A 38 -32.05 17.37 10.97
CA GLN A 38 -32.22 16.87 12.33
C GLN A 38 -31.66 17.82 13.40
N GLY A 39 -31.28 19.03 13.01
CA GLY A 39 -30.57 19.98 13.87
C GLY A 39 -29.20 19.43 14.29
N SER A 40 -28.74 19.74 15.50
CA SER A 40 -27.59 19.05 16.08
C SER A 40 -27.96 17.60 16.44
N PHE A 41 -27.95 16.72 15.43
CA PHE A 41 -28.13 15.30 15.62
C PHE A 41 -27.01 14.76 16.51
N ALA A 42 -27.38 14.18 17.65
CA ALA A 42 -26.49 13.55 18.63
C ALA A 42 -25.30 14.44 19.07
N THR A 43 -25.57 15.56 19.75
CA THR A 43 -24.55 16.28 20.53
C THR A 43 -24.05 15.36 21.64
N PHE A 44 -22.77 14.96 21.58
CA PHE A 44 -22.22 13.95 22.51
C PHE A 44 -21.91 14.50 23.90
N SER A 45 -21.61 15.80 24.01
CA SER A 45 -21.39 16.45 25.29
C SER A 45 -22.01 17.85 25.30
N PRO A 46 -22.84 18.18 26.30
CA PRO A 46 -23.33 19.54 26.47
C PRO A 46 -22.21 20.55 26.79
N SER A 47 -21.07 20.08 27.28
CA SER A 47 -19.86 20.88 27.51
C SER A 47 -19.20 21.33 26.21
N PHE A 48 -19.44 20.63 25.10
CA PHE A 48 -18.95 20.96 23.77
C PHE A 48 -20.08 20.86 22.73
N PRO A 49 -20.91 21.91 22.59
CA PRO A 49 -22.01 21.93 21.62
C PRO A 49 -21.56 21.72 20.17
N SER A 50 -20.27 21.93 19.88
CA SER A 50 -19.64 21.69 18.59
C SER A 50 -19.32 20.21 18.32
N LEU A 51 -19.28 19.34 19.32
CA LEU A 51 -19.02 17.90 19.20
C LEU A 51 -20.34 17.13 19.01
N SER A 52 -20.96 17.29 17.84
CA SER A 52 -22.07 16.45 17.38
C SER A 52 -21.60 15.43 16.35
N ALA A 53 -22.30 14.30 16.24
CA ALA A 53 -22.04 13.30 15.20
C ALA A 53 -22.03 13.94 13.79
N ALA A 54 -22.98 14.85 13.53
CA ALA A 54 -23.05 15.59 12.27
C ALA A 54 -21.80 16.46 12.03
N ASN A 55 -21.32 17.19 13.05
CA ASN A 55 -20.12 18.02 12.92
C ASN A 55 -18.84 17.20 12.74
N MET A 56 -18.74 16.02 13.36
CA MET A 56 -17.63 15.08 13.11
C MET A 56 -17.64 14.59 11.67
N VAL A 57 -18.82 14.20 11.14
CA VAL A 57 -18.97 13.78 9.73
C VAL A 57 -18.62 14.93 8.78
N ILE A 58 -19.02 16.17 9.08
CA ILE A 58 -18.65 17.37 8.31
C ILE A 58 -17.13 17.57 8.36
N ALA A 59 -16.50 17.50 9.53
CA ALA A 59 -15.06 17.70 9.70
C ALA A 59 -14.24 16.65 8.95
N ILE A 60 -14.57 15.36 9.13
CA ILE A 60 -13.93 14.24 8.42
C ILE A 60 -14.15 14.38 6.91
N GLY A 61 -15.38 14.64 6.49
CA GLY A 61 -15.72 14.85 5.07
C GLY A 61 -14.94 16.01 4.46
N ALA A 62 -14.78 17.13 5.17
CA ALA A 62 -13.99 18.27 4.72
C ALA A 62 -12.49 17.94 4.60
N ILE A 63 -11.90 17.23 5.57
CA ILE A 63 -10.50 16.80 5.53
C ILE A 63 -10.27 15.86 4.34
N VAL A 64 -11.13 14.85 4.17
CA VAL A 64 -11.04 13.89 3.05
C VAL A 64 -11.24 14.59 1.70
N MET A 65 -12.16 15.56 1.62
CA MET A 65 -12.38 16.36 0.42
C MET A 65 -11.15 17.22 0.07
N VAL A 66 -10.59 17.95 1.04
CA VAL A 66 -9.42 18.82 0.82
C VAL A 66 -8.18 18.00 0.45
N THR A 67 -7.92 16.90 1.17
CA THR A 67 -6.79 16.01 0.86
C THR A 67 -6.94 15.36 -0.52
N GLY A 68 -8.12 14.84 -0.85
CA GLY A 68 -8.41 14.28 -2.17
C GLY A 68 -8.27 15.32 -3.30
N PHE A 69 -8.70 16.56 -3.06
CA PHE A 69 -8.53 17.67 -4.01
C PHE A 69 -7.07 18.04 -4.24
N LEU A 70 -6.27 18.18 -3.17
CA LEU A 70 -4.83 18.44 -3.26
C LEU A 70 -4.09 17.30 -3.99
N GLY A 71 -4.42 16.05 -3.69
CA GLY A 71 -3.88 14.86 -4.36
C GLY A 71 -4.24 14.83 -5.85
N CYS A 72 -5.50 15.09 -6.21
CA CYS A 72 -5.97 15.16 -7.59
C CYS A 72 -5.29 16.26 -8.40
N LEU A 73 -5.29 17.49 -7.88
CA LEU A 73 -4.68 18.63 -8.56
C LEU A 73 -3.16 18.51 -8.61
N GLY A 74 -2.53 18.04 -7.54
CA GLY A 74 -1.10 17.76 -7.49
C GLY A 74 -0.70 16.75 -8.56
N ALA A 75 -1.47 15.67 -8.73
CA ALA A 75 -1.25 14.68 -9.76
C ALA A 75 -1.48 15.22 -11.19
N ILE A 76 -2.62 15.88 -11.46
CA ILE A 76 -2.96 16.38 -12.80
C ILE A 76 -2.02 17.51 -13.25
N LYS A 77 -1.88 18.54 -12.40
CA LYS A 77 -1.12 19.76 -12.70
C LYS A 77 0.39 19.57 -12.55
N GLU A 78 0.81 18.44 -11.98
CA GLU A 78 2.22 18.13 -11.69
C GLU A 78 2.91 19.24 -10.89
N ASN A 79 2.15 19.92 -10.01
CA ASN A 79 2.63 21.04 -9.22
C ASN A 79 3.33 20.52 -7.95
N LYS A 80 4.64 20.79 -7.85
CA LYS A 80 5.49 20.38 -6.73
C LYS A 80 4.96 20.84 -5.37
N CYS A 81 4.47 22.07 -5.29
CA CYS A 81 3.94 22.65 -4.04
C CYS A 81 2.66 21.94 -3.59
N LEU A 82 1.76 21.61 -4.53
CA LEU A 82 0.54 20.86 -4.23
C LEU A 82 0.81 19.40 -3.87
N LEU A 83 1.80 18.76 -4.51
CA LEU A 83 2.19 17.40 -4.19
C LEU A 83 2.90 17.31 -2.83
N LEU A 84 3.75 18.30 -2.52
CA LEU A 84 4.41 18.42 -1.22
C LEU A 84 3.42 18.74 -0.10
N SER A 85 2.45 19.64 -0.33
CA SER A 85 1.41 19.93 0.67
C SER A 85 0.54 18.71 0.93
N PHE A 86 0.17 17.94 -0.10
CA PHE A 86 -0.52 16.67 0.04
C PHE A 86 0.27 15.67 0.91
N PHE A 87 1.58 15.52 0.64
CA PHE A 87 2.46 14.66 1.44
C PHE A 87 2.53 15.09 2.92
N ILE A 88 2.71 16.40 3.18
CA ILE A 88 2.76 16.94 4.54
C ILE A 88 1.45 16.70 5.28
N VAL A 89 0.30 16.93 4.64
CA VAL A 89 -1.00 16.72 5.28
C VAL A 89 -1.22 15.23 5.59
N LEU A 90 -0.88 14.32 4.69
CA LEU A 90 -0.96 12.88 4.95
C LEU A 90 -0.05 12.44 6.11
N LEU A 91 1.14 13.02 6.21
CA LEU A 91 2.07 12.75 7.32
C LEU A 91 1.50 13.24 8.65
N ILE A 92 0.91 14.45 8.69
CA ILE A 92 0.26 14.98 9.89
C ILE A 92 -0.91 14.09 10.32
N ILE A 93 -1.75 13.63 9.39
CA ILE A 93 -2.86 12.72 9.69
C ILE A 93 -2.32 11.41 10.30
N LEU A 94 -1.26 10.84 9.73
CA LEU A 94 -0.66 9.59 10.24
C LEU A 94 -0.16 9.76 11.68
N LEU A 95 0.53 10.87 11.96
CA LEU A 95 1.00 11.17 13.32
C LEU A 95 -0.16 11.39 14.29
N ALA A 96 -1.22 12.08 13.86
CA ALA A 96 -2.42 12.29 14.67
C ALA A 96 -3.13 10.97 14.99
N GLU A 97 -3.29 10.07 14.02
CA GLU A 97 -3.89 8.74 14.23
C GLU A 97 -3.07 7.90 15.20
N LEU A 98 -1.74 7.90 15.07
CA LEU A 98 -0.86 7.19 16.01
C LEU A 98 -0.97 7.75 17.43
N ILE A 99 -1.00 9.07 17.59
CA ILE A 99 -1.16 9.71 18.90
C ILE A 99 -2.53 9.35 19.49
N LEU A 100 -3.62 9.46 18.72
CA LEU A 100 -4.97 9.13 19.19
C LEU A 100 -5.08 7.66 19.58
N LEU A 101 -4.49 6.74 18.80
CA LEU A 101 -4.47 5.32 19.11
C LEU A 101 -3.73 5.05 20.41
N ILE A 102 -2.54 5.64 20.60
CA ILE A 102 -1.77 5.50 21.85
C ILE A 102 -2.56 6.06 23.04
N LEU A 103 -3.13 7.26 22.91
CA LEU A 103 -3.92 7.89 23.98
C LEU A 103 -5.16 7.07 24.33
N PHE A 104 -5.86 6.53 23.33
CA PHE A 104 -7.04 5.68 23.54
C PHE A 104 -6.68 4.42 24.33
N PHE A 105 -5.58 3.75 23.99
CA PHE A 105 -5.12 2.56 24.73
C PHE A 105 -4.64 2.89 26.14
N VAL A 106 -3.86 3.97 26.31
CA VAL A 106 -3.29 4.36 27.61
C VAL A 106 -4.35 4.89 28.58
N TYR A 107 -5.34 5.63 28.09
CA TYR A 107 -6.37 6.29 28.92
C TYR A 107 -7.75 5.64 28.80
N SER A 108 -7.84 4.39 28.35
CA SER A 108 -9.09 3.66 28.11
C SER A 108 -10.08 3.74 29.28
N ASP A 109 -9.64 3.46 30.51
CA ASP A 109 -10.49 3.53 31.71
C ASP A 109 -11.04 4.94 31.94
N LYS A 110 -10.20 5.97 31.78
CA LYS A 110 -10.59 7.36 32.01
C LYS A 110 -11.54 7.87 30.93
N VAL A 111 -11.35 7.42 29.69
CA VAL A 111 -12.26 7.71 28.56
C VAL A 111 -13.62 7.07 28.81
N SER A 112 -13.69 5.82 29.26
CA SER A 112 -14.95 5.13 29.57
C SER A 112 -15.75 5.88 30.65
N GLU A 113 -15.10 6.23 31.78
CA GLU A 113 -15.77 6.96 32.86
C GLU A 113 -16.22 8.37 32.45
N ASN A 114 -15.39 9.12 31.73
CA ASN A 114 -15.77 10.44 31.24
C ASN A 114 -16.94 10.34 30.24
N ALA A 115 -16.94 9.34 29.35
CA ALA A 115 -18.01 9.12 28.38
C ALA A 115 -19.34 8.77 29.07
N LYS A 116 -19.32 7.92 30.12
CA LYS A 116 -20.52 7.65 30.92
C LYS A 116 -21.07 8.92 31.55
N GLN A 117 -20.21 9.77 32.11
CA GLN A 117 -20.63 11.02 32.72
C GLN A 117 -21.22 12.00 31.69
N ASP A 118 -20.57 12.20 30.55
CA ASP A 118 -21.08 13.07 29.47
C ASP A 118 -22.46 12.59 28.96
N LEU A 119 -22.66 11.28 28.82
CA LEU A 119 -23.95 10.70 28.44
C LEU A 119 -25.02 10.93 29.51
N LYS A 120 -24.67 10.83 30.80
CA LYS A 120 -25.60 11.12 31.92
C LYS A 120 -25.99 12.60 31.95
N ASP A 121 -25.05 13.50 31.73
CA ASP A 121 -25.33 14.93 31.62
C ASP A 121 -26.24 15.22 30.41
N GLY A 122 -26.09 14.44 29.32
CA GLY A 122 -27.00 14.46 28.18
C GLY A 122 -28.43 14.02 28.50
N LEU A 123 -28.62 13.02 29.38
CA LEU A 123 -29.96 12.59 29.81
C LEU A 123 -30.72 13.72 30.51
N ALA A 124 -30.04 14.52 31.33
CA ALA A 124 -30.66 15.65 32.05
C ALA A 124 -31.25 16.73 31.10
N LEU A 125 -30.77 16.78 29.85
CA LEU A 125 -31.21 17.72 28.83
C LEU A 125 -32.31 17.17 27.92
N TYR A 126 -32.75 15.92 28.13
CA TYR A 126 -33.68 15.21 27.25
C TYR A 126 -35.03 15.91 27.02
N ASN A 127 -35.59 16.54 28.07
CA ASN A 127 -36.88 17.26 28.01
C ASN A 127 -36.73 18.75 27.64
N SER A 128 -35.52 19.23 27.36
CA SER A 128 -35.32 20.64 26.99
C SER A 128 -35.77 20.89 25.54
N ASP A 129 -36.62 21.90 25.33
CA ASP A 129 -37.23 22.21 24.03
C ASP A 129 -36.20 22.50 22.91
N ASN A 130 -35.01 23.00 23.26
CA ASN A 130 -33.94 23.28 22.31
C ASN A 130 -33.14 22.04 21.85
N ASN A 131 -33.37 20.86 22.43
CA ASN A 131 -32.54 19.67 22.20
C ASN A 131 -33.30 18.51 21.54
N ILE A 132 -34.17 18.83 20.58
CA ILE A 132 -34.98 17.83 19.84
C ILE A 132 -34.11 16.74 19.21
N GLY A 133 -32.93 17.09 18.68
CA GLY A 133 -31.97 16.14 18.09
C GLY A 133 -31.40 15.14 19.12
N LEU A 134 -31.10 15.60 20.34
CA LEU A 134 -30.64 14.74 21.44
C LEU A 134 -31.74 13.79 21.91
N ARG A 135 -32.97 14.30 22.04
CA ARG A 135 -34.15 13.49 22.40
C ARG A 135 -34.41 12.39 21.38
N ASN A 136 -34.34 12.73 20.10
CA ASN A 136 -34.51 11.76 19.01
C ASN A 136 -33.40 10.70 19.01
N ALA A 137 -32.14 11.10 19.22
CA ALA A 137 -31.01 10.17 19.30
C ALA A 137 -31.20 9.15 20.43
N TRP A 138 -31.53 9.60 21.64
CA TRP A 138 -31.83 8.71 22.77
C TRP A 138 -32.99 7.76 22.49
N ASN A 139 -34.05 8.23 21.83
CA ASN A 139 -35.19 7.39 21.47
C ASN A 139 -34.82 6.31 20.44
N ILE A 140 -33.99 6.65 19.45
CA ILE A 140 -33.52 5.71 18.43
C ILE A 140 -32.60 4.66 19.04
N ILE A 141 -31.59 5.08 19.81
CA ILE A 141 -30.61 4.17 20.43
C ILE A 141 -31.32 3.16 21.33
N GLN A 142 -32.20 3.64 22.23
CA GLN A 142 -32.89 2.76 23.18
C GLN A 142 -33.82 1.76 22.49
N ALA A 143 -34.53 2.20 21.44
CA ALA A 143 -35.42 1.34 20.67
C ALA A 143 -34.66 0.28 19.87
N GLU A 144 -33.57 0.68 19.22
CA GLU A 144 -32.82 -0.19 18.30
C GLU A 144 -31.90 -1.15 19.06
N TRP A 145 -31.24 -0.67 20.12
CA TRP A 145 -30.27 -1.45 20.90
C TRP A 145 -30.90 -2.15 22.11
N LYS A 146 -32.20 -2.00 22.33
CA LYS A 146 -32.97 -2.66 23.42
C LYS A 146 -32.32 -2.46 24.79
N CYS A 147 -32.02 -1.21 25.09
CA CYS A 147 -31.35 -0.77 26.31
C CYS A 147 -32.08 0.44 26.90
N CYS A 148 -31.81 0.77 28.17
CA CYS A 148 -32.41 1.95 28.81
C CYS A 148 -31.41 2.63 29.74
N GLY A 149 -31.26 3.95 29.57
CA GLY A 149 -30.28 4.75 30.33
C GLY A 149 -28.84 4.48 29.91
N VAL A 150 -27.87 5.07 30.64
CA VAL A 150 -26.43 4.94 30.33
C VAL A 150 -25.92 3.61 30.89
N ILE A 151 -26.07 3.42 32.19
CA ILE A 151 -25.66 2.25 32.96
C ILE A 151 -26.89 1.40 33.29
N ALA A 152 -28.01 2.04 33.62
CA ALA A 152 -29.28 1.36 33.92
C ALA A 152 -30.48 2.29 33.71
N TYR A 153 -31.69 1.70 33.67
CA TYR A 153 -32.93 2.46 33.54
C TYR A 153 -33.14 3.50 34.66
N THR A 154 -32.53 3.29 35.84
CA THR A 154 -32.59 4.22 36.97
C THR A 154 -31.93 5.56 36.69
N ASP A 155 -31.04 5.66 35.69
CA ASP A 155 -30.44 6.93 35.29
C ASP A 155 -31.50 7.96 34.84
N TRP A 156 -32.62 7.48 34.28
CA TRP A 156 -33.76 8.34 33.93
C TRP A 156 -34.48 8.92 35.14
N HIS A 157 -34.50 8.18 36.27
CA HIS A 157 -35.11 8.70 37.49
C HIS A 157 -34.34 9.88 38.06
N GLU A 158 -33.01 9.84 37.93
CA GLU A 158 -32.12 10.92 38.33
C GLU A 158 -32.25 12.12 37.37
N ALA A 159 -32.25 11.85 36.06
CA ALA A 159 -32.35 12.88 35.02
C ALA A 159 -33.69 13.63 35.01
N LEU A 160 -34.82 12.92 35.15
CA LEU A 160 -36.16 13.48 35.09
C LEU A 160 -36.71 13.87 36.47
N LYS A 161 -36.04 13.48 37.56
CA LYS A 161 -36.47 13.67 38.95
C LYS A 161 -37.84 13.04 39.27
N GLU A 162 -38.26 12.07 38.47
CA GLU A 162 -39.52 11.33 38.60
C GLU A 162 -39.26 9.84 38.38
N LYS A 163 -40.10 8.95 38.93
CA LYS A 163 -39.97 7.49 38.74
C LYS A 163 -40.54 7.04 37.40
N VAL A 164 -40.09 7.67 36.31
CA VAL A 164 -40.55 7.44 34.95
C VAL A 164 -39.38 7.24 34.00
N VAL A 165 -39.61 6.51 32.91
CA VAL A 165 -38.66 6.31 31.82
C VAL A 165 -39.29 6.71 30.49
N PRO A 166 -38.53 6.99 29.42
CA PRO A 166 -39.10 7.20 28.09
C PRO A 166 -39.80 5.93 27.57
N ASP A 167 -40.88 6.10 26.79
CA ASP A 167 -41.67 4.97 26.25
C ASP A 167 -40.85 4.02 25.35
N ARG A 168 -39.72 4.48 24.80
CA ARG A 168 -38.81 3.65 23.99
C ARG A 168 -37.97 2.67 24.83
N CYS A 169 -37.96 2.80 26.16
CA CYS A 169 -37.33 1.85 27.08
C CYS A 169 -38.18 0.61 27.38
N CYS A 170 -39.47 0.63 27.07
CA CYS A 170 -40.38 -0.47 27.35
C CYS A 170 -40.16 -1.62 26.37
N GLN A 171 -40.28 -2.86 26.86
CA GLN A 171 -40.18 -4.05 25.99
C GLN A 171 -41.36 -4.15 25.03
N GLU A 172 -42.58 -3.85 25.50
CA GLU A 172 -43.77 -3.68 24.68
C GLU A 172 -44.05 -2.19 24.48
N HIS A 173 -44.10 -1.76 23.22
CA HIS A 173 -44.26 -0.34 22.90
C HIS A 173 -45.75 0.04 22.85
N TYR A 174 -46.16 0.87 23.80
CA TYR A 174 -47.44 1.57 23.78
C TYR A 174 -47.30 2.93 24.45
N GLN A 175 -48.24 3.84 24.16
CA GLN A 175 -48.19 5.22 24.61
C GLN A 175 -48.25 5.29 26.15
N ASN A 176 -47.31 6.02 26.77
CA ASN A 176 -47.16 6.19 28.22
C ASN A 176 -46.79 4.91 29.01
N CYS A 177 -46.18 3.91 28.38
CA CYS A 177 -45.71 2.71 29.08
C CYS A 177 -44.65 3.04 30.15
N GLY A 178 -43.88 4.12 29.99
CA GLY A 178 -42.81 4.50 30.91
C GLY A 178 -43.27 5.11 32.24
N GLN A 179 -44.58 5.38 32.40
CA GLN A 179 -45.14 6.01 33.61
C GLN A 179 -45.54 4.99 34.70
N ASN A 180 -45.73 3.73 34.34
CA ASN A 180 -46.13 2.69 35.29
C ASN A 180 -44.94 1.81 35.67
N SER A 181 -44.48 1.93 36.92
CA SER A 181 -43.31 1.23 37.45
C SER A 181 -43.44 -0.30 37.53
N THR A 182 -44.63 -0.86 37.29
CA THR A 182 -44.86 -2.31 37.21
C THR A 182 -44.58 -2.91 35.82
N ASN A 183 -44.30 -2.08 34.82
CA ASN A 183 -43.99 -2.54 33.46
C ASN A 183 -42.57 -3.11 33.35
N MET A 184 -42.37 -4.01 32.37
CA MET A 184 -41.04 -4.53 32.04
C MET A 184 -40.27 -3.54 31.14
N PHE A 185 -39.16 -3.04 31.68
CA PHE A 185 -38.22 -2.18 30.98
C PHE A 185 -36.94 -2.94 30.63
N TRP A 186 -36.19 -2.44 29.65
CA TRP A 186 -34.82 -2.91 29.44
C TRP A 186 -33.96 -2.52 30.64
N ASN A 187 -33.46 -3.52 31.39
CA ASN A 187 -32.66 -3.27 32.59
C ASN A 187 -31.17 -3.01 32.30
N ARG A 188 -30.68 -3.36 31.10
CA ARG A 188 -29.29 -3.10 30.70
C ARG A 188 -29.13 -1.67 30.21
N GLY A 189 -28.03 -1.03 30.62
CA GLY A 189 -27.61 0.27 30.12
C GLY A 189 -27.16 0.22 28.66
N CYS A 190 -27.36 1.33 27.95
CA CYS A 190 -26.93 1.43 26.55
C CYS A 190 -25.41 1.48 26.40
N PHE A 191 -24.68 1.96 27.40
CA PHE A 191 -23.21 2.03 27.33
C PHE A 191 -22.58 0.63 27.38
N GLU A 192 -23.06 -0.25 28.27
CA GLU A 192 -22.63 -1.66 28.34
C GLU A 192 -22.89 -2.37 27.01
N LYS A 193 -24.04 -2.10 26.37
CA LYS A 193 -24.37 -2.65 25.06
C LYS A 193 -23.41 -2.19 23.96
N VAL A 194 -22.94 -0.95 24.01
CA VAL A 194 -21.92 -0.43 23.10
C VAL A 194 -20.56 -1.08 23.35
N GLU A 195 -20.16 -1.26 24.61
CA GLU A 195 -18.92 -1.96 24.97
C GLU A 195 -18.95 -3.43 24.52
N GLU A 196 -20.06 -4.15 24.75
CA GLU A 196 -20.28 -5.53 24.29
C GLU A 196 -20.15 -5.61 22.76
N TRP A 197 -20.82 -4.70 22.03
CA TRP A 197 -20.71 -4.63 20.57
C TRP A 197 -19.28 -4.33 20.11
N LEU A 198 -18.57 -3.43 20.79
CA LEU A 198 -17.17 -3.10 20.46
C LEU A 198 -16.25 -4.28 20.70
N ASP A 199 -16.42 -5.04 21.78
CA ASP A 199 -15.57 -6.20 22.08
C ASP A 199 -15.84 -7.35 21.09
N ASP A 200 -17.11 -7.58 20.73
CA ASP A 200 -17.51 -8.56 19.72
C ASP A 200 -16.95 -8.22 18.33
N ASN A 201 -16.91 -6.92 17.98
CA ASN A 201 -16.49 -6.44 16.66
C ASN A 201 -15.06 -5.89 16.61
N LYS A 202 -14.27 -6.01 17.69
CA LYS A 202 -12.92 -5.43 17.75
C LYS A 202 -12.00 -5.91 16.63
N HIS A 203 -12.17 -7.16 16.17
CA HIS A 203 -11.43 -7.71 15.04
C HIS A 203 -11.78 -6.98 13.73
N LEU A 204 -13.05 -6.69 13.50
CA LEU A 204 -13.51 -5.93 12.33
C LEU A 204 -12.98 -4.49 12.38
N LEU A 205 -13.14 -3.82 13.53
CA LEU A 205 -12.69 -2.43 13.70
C LEU A 205 -11.17 -2.31 13.58
N GLY A 206 -10.43 -3.26 14.17
CA GLY A 206 -8.98 -3.35 14.04
C GLY A 206 -8.53 -3.63 12.61
N THR A 207 -9.26 -4.46 11.87
CA THR A 207 -8.98 -4.73 10.44
C THR A 207 -9.18 -3.47 9.60
N ILE A 208 -10.27 -2.72 9.82
CA ILE A 208 -10.54 -1.45 9.11
C ILE A 208 -9.42 -0.44 9.40
N GLY A 209 -9.03 -0.28 10.67
CA GLY A 209 -7.93 0.62 11.07
C GLY A 209 -6.58 0.22 10.44
N MET A 210 -6.26 -1.08 10.42
CA MET A 210 -5.03 -1.59 9.79
C MET A 210 -5.02 -1.35 8.27
N VAL A 211 -6.16 -1.53 7.59
CA VAL A 211 -6.28 -1.22 6.15
C VAL A 211 -6.05 0.25 5.88
N ILE A 212 -6.64 1.15 6.69
CA ILE A 212 -6.44 2.60 6.58
C ILE A 212 -4.95 2.95 6.73
N LEU A 213 -4.29 2.43 7.78
CA LEU A 213 -2.86 2.66 8.02
C LEU A 213 -1.98 2.16 6.86
N VAL A 214 -2.22 0.94 6.37
CA VAL A 214 -1.45 0.36 5.24
C VAL A 214 -1.64 1.20 3.97
N VAL A 215 -2.88 1.58 3.67
CA VAL A 215 -3.21 2.43 2.51
C VAL A 215 -2.51 3.79 2.62
N GLN A 216 -2.50 4.39 3.80
CA GLN A 216 -1.89 5.69 4.04
C GLN A 216 -0.36 5.64 3.89
N VAL A 217 0.29 4.63 4.48
CA VAL A 217 1.75 4.42 4.35
C VAL A 217 2.13 4.16 2.89
N PHE A 218 1.37 3.30 2.19
CA PHE A 218 1.61 3.02 0.77
C PHE A 218 1.44 4.28 -0.09
N SER A 219 0.43 5.09 0.20
CA SER A 219 0.21 6.38 -0.47
C SER A 219 1.38 7.35 -0.23
N LEU A 220 1.89 7.45 0.99
CA LEU A 220 3.07 8.26 1.31
C LEU A 220 4.31 7.79 0.54
N LEU A 221 4.54 6.49 0.43
CA LEU A 221 5.67 5.93 -0.34
C LEU A 221 5.58 6.29 -1.83
N ILE A 222 4.40 6.11 -2.45
CA ILE A 222 4.20 6.47 -3.87
C ILE A 222 4.44 7.96 -4.09
N VAL A 223 3.91 8.82 -3.22
CA VAL A 223 4.08 10.28 -3.34
C VAL A 223 5.53 10.68 -3.11
N ALA A 224 6.21 10.09 -2.13
CA ALA A 224 7.63 10.37 -1.86
C ALA A 224 8.51 10.00 -3.06
N ILE A 225 8.29 8.84 -3.67
CA ILE A 225 8.97 8.42 -4.91
C ILE A 225 8.62 9.38 -6.05
N GLY A 226 7.35 9.79 -6.18
CA GLY A 226 6.91 10.75 -7.19
C GLY A 226 7.54 12.14 -7.04
N VAL A 227 7.65 12.64 -5.80
CA VAL A 227 8.34 13.89 -5.46
C VAL A 227 9.83 13.74 -5.75
N TYR A 228 10.49 12.68 -5.27
CA TYR A 228 11.91 12.42 -5.51
C TYR A 228 12.23 12.33 -7.01
N ALA A 229 11.48 11.52 -7.76
CA ALA A 229 11.63 11.40 -9.21
C ALA A 229 11.40 12.74 -9.94
N LYS A 230 10.48 13.59 -9.46
CA LYS A 230 10.25 14.93 -10.05
C LYS A 230 11.29 15.96 -9.63
N VAL A 231 11.91 15.82 -8.47
CA VAL A 231 13.05 16.62 -8.04
C VAL A 231 14.27 16.24 -8.88
N GLN A 232 14.48 14.95 -9.12
CA GLN A 232 15.57 14.43 -9.96
C GLN A 232 15.38 14.78 -11.45
N LYS A 233 14.14 14.67 -11.97
CA LYS A 233 13.80 14.96 -13.38
C LYS A 233 13.83 16.45 -13.75
N ALA A 234 14.06 17.36 -12.80
CA ALA A 234 14.41 18.74 -13.14
C ALA A 234 15.84 18.86 -13.68
N THR A 235 16.67 17.83 -13.49
CA THR A 235 18.05 17.76 -13.95
C THR A 235 18.17 17.07 -15.31
N ASP A 236 17.32 16.08 -15.62
CA ASP A 236 17.53 15.20 -16.78
C ASP A 236 16.32 15.18 -17.72
N THR A 237 16.42 15.91 -18.83
CA THR A 237 15.41 15.88 -19.89
C THR A 237 16.03 15.33 -21.17
N VAL A 238 15.34 14.32 -21.74
CA VAL A 238 15.44 13.78 -23.13
C VAL A 238 16.37 12.56 -23.28
N ARG A 239 15.88 11.33 -23.06
CA ARG A 239 15.26 10.41 -24.07
C ARG A 239 16.36 9.72 -24.91
N ASP A 240 16.60 8.42 -24.83
CA ASP A 240 15.72 7.27 -25.08
C ASP A 240 16.21 6.07 -24.25
N THR A 241 15.35 5.35 -23.52
CA THR A 241 14.86 4.04 -23.99
C THR A 241 14.03 3.43 -22.91
N PHE A 242 12.88 2.92 -23.32
CA PHE A 242 11.84 2.69 -22.35
C PHE A 242 11.17 1.35 -22.54
N LEU A 243 11.97 0.31 -22.71
CA LEU A 243 11.48 -1.05 -22.61
C LEU A 243 12.30 -1.89 -21.65
N ILE A 244 13.32 -1.32 -21.01
CA ILE A 244 14.25 -2.11 -20.19
C ILE A 244 14.77 -1.27 -19.02
N ASP A 245 13.86 -0.59 -18.32
CA ASP A 245 14.15 -0.12 -16.98
C ASP A 245 13.74 -1.26 -16.02
N PRO A 246 14.70 -1.90 -15.34
CA PRO A 246 14.43 -3.00 -14.42
C PRO A 246 13.37 -2.66 -13.37
N ALA A 247 13.24 -1.40 -12.95
CA ALA A 247 12.25 -0.97 -11.97
C ALA A 247 10.81 -1.03 -12.53
N VAL A 248 10.60 -0.76 -13.82
CA VAL A 248 9.27 -0.82 -14.44
C VAL A 248 8.76 -2.26 -14.51
N VAL A 249 9.64 -3.21 -14.82
CA VAL A 249 9.29 -4.64 -14.85
C VAL A 249 8.87 -5.10 -13.44
N LEU A 250 9.62 -4.72 -12.41
CA LEU A 250 9.30 -5.05 -11.02
C LEU A 250 7.97 -4.44 -10.56
N ILE A 251 7.64 -3.22 -10.98
CA ILE A 251 6.35 -2.59 -10.66
C ILE A 251 5.19 -3.34 -11.31
N VAL A 252 5.30 -3.70 -12.60
CA VAL A 252 4.24 -4.45 -13.29
C VAL A 252 4.01 -5.81 -12.65
N VAL A 253 5.09 -6.53 -12.34
CA VAL A 253 5.03 -7.81 -11.63
C VAL A 253 4.38 -7.61 -10.25
N GLY A 254 4.77 -6.59 -9.49
CA GLY A 254 4.19 -6.28 -8.19
C GLY A 254 2.70 -5.97 -8.22
N VAL A 255 2.23 -5.19 -9.20
CA VAL A 255 0.80 -4.88 -9.39
C VAL A 255 0.00 -6.14 -9.73
N VAL A 256 0.50 -6.97 -10.65
CA VAL A 256 -0.14 -8.24 -11.01
C VAL A 256 -0.21 -9.18 -9.80
N MET A 257 0.89 -9.31 -9.04
CA MET A 257 0.93 -10.13 -7.83
C MET A 257 -0.07 -9.64 -6.77
N PHE A 258 -0.21 -8.33 -6.58
CA PHE A 258 -1.20 -7.77 -5.65
C PHE A 258 -2.64 -8.16 -6.00
N PHE A 259 -3.04 -8.07 -7.27
CA PHE A 259 -4.40 -8.45 -7.67
C PHE A 259 -4.64 -9.96 -7.51
N ILE A 260 -3.65 -10.79 -7.84
CA ILE A 260 -3.74 -12.24 -7.67
C ILE A 260 -3.91 -12.57 -6.18
N THR A 261 -3.06 -12.02 -5.30
CA THR A 261 -3.15 -12.28 -3.86
C THR A 261 -4.44 -11.73 -3.25
N PHE A 262 -4.89 -10.55 -3.67
CA PHE A 262 -6.17 -9.98 -3.24
C PHE A 262 -7.35 -10.88 -3.60
N CYS A 263 -7.44 -11.33 -4.87
CA CYS A 263 -8.50 -12.24 -5.30
C CYS A 263 -8.46 -13.58 -4.55
N GLY A 264 -7.27 -14.12 -4.30
CA GLY A 264 -7.09 -15.37 -3.53
C GLY A 264 -7.53 -15.24 -2.08
N CYS A 265 -7.02 -14.24 -1.35
CA CYS A 265 -7.31 -14.04 0.06
C CYS A 265 -8.79 -13.70 0.31
N ILE A 266 -9.35 -12.74 -0.44
CA ILE A 266 -10.76 -12.36 -0.30
C ILE A 266 -11.68 -13.48 -0.79
N GLY A 267 -11.31 -14.16 -1.88
CA GLY A 267 -12.05 -15.31 -2.40
C GLY A 267 -12.17 -16.43 -1.37
N ALA A 268 -11.10 -16.73 -0.63
CA ALA A 268 -11.12 -17.72 0.43
C ALA A 268 -11.91 -17.25 1.67
N LEU A 269 -11.66 -16.04 2.17
CA LEU A 269 -12.32 -15.51 3.39
C LEU A 269 -13.82 -15.26 3.24
N ARG A 270 -14.27 -14.92 2.03
CA ARG A 270 -15.69 -14.65 1.72
C ARG A 270 -16.38 -15.84 1.07
N GLU A 271 -15.70 -16.98 0.94
CA GLU A 271 -16.18 -18.17 0.23
C GLU A 271 -16.75 -17.83 -1.17
N ASN A 272 -16.13 -16.86 -1.85
CA ASN A 272 -16.64 -16.33 -3.12
C ASN A 272 -16.05 -17.10 -4.30
N ILE A 273 -16.86 -18.00 -4.85
CA ILE A 273 -16.49 -18.88 -5.98
C ILE A 273 -15.95 -18.09 -7.19
N ARG A 274 -16.50 -16.92 -7.53
CA ARG A 274 -16.04 -16.15 -8.71
C ARG A 274 -14.62 -15.63 -8.52
N LEU A 275 -14.30 -15.10 -7.34
CA LEU A 275 -12.96 -14.60 -7.02
C LEU A 275 -11.94 -15.74 -6.95
N LEU A 276 -12.34 -16.88 -6.37
CA LEU A 276 -11.49 -18.06 -6.25
C LEU A 276 -11.20 -18.69 -7.63
N LYS A 277 -12.17 -18.70 -8.55
CA LYS A 277 -11.97 -19.07 -9.96
C LYS A 277 -11.01 -18.12 -10.69
N THR A 278 -11.14 -16.80 -10.49
CA THR A 278 -10.22 -15.81 -11.07
C THR A 278 -8.79 -16.00 -10.56
N PHE A 279 -8.63 -16.26 -9.26
CA PHE A 279 -7.34 -16.57 -8.64
C PHE A 279 -6.71 -17.84 -9.24
N SER A 280 -7.47 -18.94 -9.29
CA SER A 280 -7.02 -20.23 -9.84
C SER A 280 -6.62 -20.13 -11.33
N PHE A 281 -7.44 -19.43 -12.12
CA PHE A 281 -7.15 -19.17 -13.54
C PHE A 281 -5.88 -18.32 -13.71
N SER A 282 -5.74 -17.26 -12.93
CA SER A 282 -4.57 -16.37 -13.01
C SER A 282 -3.27 -17.08 -12.62
N LEU A 283 -3.28 -17.90 -11.56
CA LEU A 283 -2.11 -18.71 -11.19
C LEU A 283 -1.75 -19.73 -12.27
N THR A 284 -2.75 -20.36 -12.88
CA THR A 284 -2.52 -21.30 -14.00
C THR A 284 -1.87 -20.59 -15.19
N LEU A 285 -2.33 -19.37 -15.54
CA LEU A 285 -1.74 -18.57 -16.60
C LEU A 285 -0.30 -18.17 -16.28
N VAL A 286 -0.02 -17.75 -15.04
CA VAL A 286 1.34 -17.42 -14.59
C VAL A 286 2.25 -18.65 -14.68
N PHE A 287 1.80 -19.81 -14.22
CA PHE A 287 2.58 -21.05 -14.30
C PHE A 287 2.90 -21.43 -15.76
N LEU A 288 1.91 -21.38 -16.66
CA LEU A 288 2.10 -21.70 -18.08
C LEU A 288 3.05 -20.72 -18.78
N THR A 289 2.96 -19.43 -18.46
CA THR A 289 3.87 -18.42 -19.02
C THR A 289 5.29 -18.59 -18.50
N GLN A 290 5.47 -18.88 -17.20
CA GLN A 290 6.78 -19.20 -16.63
C GLN A 290 7.40 -20.45 -17.27
N LEU A 291 6.62 -21.52 -17.43
CA LEU A 291 7.07 -22.74 -18.09
C LEU A 291 7.45 -22.47 -19.55
N SER A 292 6.65 -21.70 -20.27
CA SER A 292 6.92 -21.33 -21.66
C SER A 292 8.21 -20.51 -21.78
N ILE A 293 8.43 -19.53 -20.90
CA ILE A 293 9.65 -18.71 -20.87
C ILE A 293 10.87 -19.59 -20.56
N ALA A 294 10.77 -20.51 -19.60
CA ALA A 294 11.87 -21.41 -19.25
C ALA A 294 12.24 -22.34 -20.41
N ILE A 295 11.25 -22.94 -21.07
CA ILE A 295 11.44 -23.80 -22.25
C ILE A 295 12.06 -22.99 -23.39
N LEU A 296 11.50 -21.82 -23.72
CA LEU A 296 12.01 -20.96 -24.79
C LEU A 296 13.43 -20.47 -24.49
N GLY A 297 13.73 -20.08 -23.25
CA GLY A 297 15.07 -19.67 -22.84
C GLY A 297 16.11 -20.78 -22.93
N PHE A 298 15.70 -22.04 -22.68
CA PHE A 298 16.56 -23.20 -22.85
C PHE A 298 16.81 -23.54 -24.32
N PHE A 299 15.75 -23.60 -25.15
CA PHE A 299 15.87 -23.94 -26.58
C PHE A 299 16.54 -22.85 -27.41
N TYR A 300 16.32 -21.59 -27.05
CA TYR A 300 16.88 -20.42 -27.74
C TYR A 300 17.91 -19.71 -26.86
N SER A 301 18.83 -20.48 -26.25
CA SER A 301 19.88 -19.97 -25.37
C SER A 301 20.75 -18.91 -26.06
N ASP A 302 21.15 -19.16 -27.30
CA ASP A 302 22.01 -18.24 -28.06
C ASP A 302 21.29 -16.93 -28.37
N GLN A 303 20.03 -17.00 -28.80
CA GLN A 303 19.23 -15.81 -29.06
C GLN A 303 18.93 -15.03 -27.77
N THR A 304 18.77 -15.74 -26.64
CA THR A 304 18.60 -15.12 -25.33
C THR A 304 19.88 -14.39 -24.91
N ARG A 305 21.05 -14.98 -25.14
CA ARG A 305 22.36 -14.35 -24.92
C ARG A 305 22.51 -13.09 -25.79
N ASP A 306 22.15 -13.15 -27.07
CA ASP A 306 22.23 -11.99 -27.97
C ASP A 306 21.24 -10.88 -27.57
N ALA A 307 20.02 -11.24 -27.19
CA ALA A 307 19.01 -10.29 -26.72
C ALA A 307 19.46 -9.57 -25.45
N LEU A 308 20.03 -10.32 -24.50
CA LEU A 308 20.61 -9.75 -23.28
C LEU A 308 21.87 -8.93 -23.58
N GLY A 309 22.68 -9.36 -24.56
CA GLY A 309 23.85 -8.62 -25.03
C GLY A 309 23.50 -7.23 -25.55
N LYS A 310 22.42 -7.07 -26.34
CA LYS A 310 21.95 -5.74 -26.78
C LYS A 310 21.52 -4.84 -25.62
N PHE A 311 20.98 -5.42 -24.55
CA PHE A 311 20.67 -4.65 -23.34
C PHE A 311 21.94 -4.18 -22.64
N VAL A 312 22.93 -5.07 -22.48
CA VAL A 312 24.20 -4.74 -21.84
C VAL A 312 25.03 -3.77 -22.68
N GLU A 313 25.05 -3.92 -24.00
CA GLU A 313 25.65 -2.96 -24.93
C GLU A 313 25.10 -1.56 -24.68
N LYS A 314 23.78 -1.45 -24.56
CA LYS A 314 23.14 -0.19 -24.24
C LYS A 314 23.56 0.39 -22.88
N ALA A 315 23.63 -0.48 -21.87
CA ALA A 315 24.06 -0.11 -20.53
C ALA A 315 25.50 0.41 -20.52
N ILE A 316 26.40 -0.22 -21.28
CA ILE A 316 27.78 0.23 -21.47
C ILE A 316 27.82 1.58 -22.20
N VAL A 317 27.06 1.74 -23.29
CA VAL A 317 27.02 3.01 -24.05
C VAL A 317 26.61 4.19 -23.15
N HIS A 318 25.60 4.02 -22.29
CA HIS A 318 25.06 5.08 -21.41
C HIS A 318 25.63 5.04 -19.98
N TYR A 319 26.70 4.28 -19.75
CA TYR A 319 27.24 4.02 -18.41
C TYR A 319 27.61 5.29 -17.62
N ARG A 320 28.03 6.36 -18.30
CA ARG A 320 28.35 7.65 -17.65
C ARG A 320 27.17 8.61 -17.57
N ASP A 321 26.13 8.35 -18.35
CA ASP A 321 24.98 9.25 -18.49
C ASP A 321 23.84 8.85 -17.53
N ASP A 322 23.81 7.58 -17.09
CA ASP A 322 22.77 7.03 -16.23
C ASP A 322 23.37 6.36 -14.99
N LEU A 323 23.13 6.96 -13.82
CA LEU A 323 23.65 6.49 -12.53
C LEU A 323 23.11 5.10 -12.15
N ASP A 324 21.89 4.75 -12.54
CA ASP A 324 21.27 3.47 -12.20
C ASP A 324 21.91 2.34 -13.03
N LEU A 325 22.11 2.58 -14.33
CA LEU A 325 22.86 1.65 -15.20
C LEU A 325 24.32 1.53 -14.74
N GLN A 326 24.93 2.63 -14.31
CA GLN A 326 26.28 2.62 -13.76
C GLN A 326 26.38 1.71 -12.53
N ASN A 327 25.49 1.91 -11.54
CA ASN A 327 25.45 1.12 -10.31
C ASN A 327 25.17 -0.36 -10.57
N LEU A 328 24.25 -0.65 -11.49
CA LEU A 328 23.90 -2.02 -11.87
C LEU A 328 25.11 -2.74 -12.52
N MET A 329 25.75 -2.11 -13.50
CA MET A 329 26.91 -2.69 -14.16
C MET A 329 28.10 -2.83 -13.22
N ASP A 330 28.32 -1.87 -12.32
CA ASP A 330 29.35 -1.96 -11.30
C ASP A 330 29.11 -3.12 -10.33
N TYR A 331 27.86 -3.32 -9.92
CA TYR A 331 27.48 -4.43 -9.06
C TYR A 331 27.71 -5.78 -9.74
N ILE A 332 27.21 -5.95 -10.98
CA ILE A 332 27.37 -7.20 -11.75
C ILE A 332 28.84 -7.55 -11.92
N GLN A 333 29.67 -6.60 -12.36
CA GLN A 333 31.08 -6.85 -12.63
C GLN A 333 31.86 -7.24 -11.36
N LYS A 334 31.58 -6.58 -10.23
CA LYS A 334 32.19 -6.90 -8.93
C LYS A 334 31.74 -8.27 -8.40
N GLU A 335 30.44 -8.55 -8.47
CA GLU A 335 29.84 -9.77 -7.92
C GLU A 335 30.26 -11.01 -8.72
N PHE A 336 30.14 -10.94 -10.05
CA PHE A 336 30.47 -12.05 -10.94
C PHE A 336 31.96 -12.11 -11.30
N LYS A 337 32.76 -11.13 -10.84
CA LYS A 337 34.21 -11.03 -11.12
C LYS A 337 34.49 -11.16 -12.62
N CYS A 338 33.91 -10.23 -13.37
CA CYS A 338 33.91 -10.18 -14.83
C CYS A 338 34.04 -8.74 -15.31
N CYS A 339 34.34 -8.55 -16.60
CA CYS A 339 34.41 -7.22 -17.19
C CYS A 339 33.82 -7.23 -18.61
N GLY A 340 32.89 -6.31 -18.87
CA GLY A 340 32.14 -6.25 -20.13
C GLY A 340 31.14 -7.41 -20.30
N TRP A 341 30.54 -7.53 -21.49
CA TRP A 341 29.53 -8.57 -21.74
C TRP A 341 30.19 -9.87 -22.20
N ASN A 342 30.90 -9.82 -23.32
CA ASN A 342 31.70 -10.90 -23.88
C ASN A 342 33.16 -10.79 -23.44
N ASN A 343 33.71 -9.57 -23.37
CA ASN A 343 35.10 -9.34 -22.97
C ASN A 343 35.31 -7.89 -22.46
N TYR A 344 36.43 -7.64 -21.79
CA TYR A 344 36.78 -6.32 -21.27
C TYR A 344 36.87 -5.21 -22.34
N THR A 345 37.07 -5.57 -23.61
CA THR A 345 37.12 -4.63 -24.74
C THR A 345 35.76 -4.06 -25.14
N ASP A 346 34.65 -4.66 -24.68
CA ASP A 346 33.29 -4.16 -24.95
C ASP A 346 33.09 -2.74 -24.42
N TRP A 347 33.89 -2.33 -23.43
CA TRP A 347 33.92 -0.96 -22.93
C TRP A 347 34.25 0.08 -24.02
N SER A 348 34.86 -0.32 -25.14
CA SER A 348 35.05 0.56 -26.29
C SER A 348 33.75 1.05 -26.94
N TRP A 349 32.59 0.44 -26.64
CA TRP A 349 31.28 0.95 -27.07
C TRP A 349 30.91 2.27 -26.37
N ASN A 350 31.44 2.52 -25.18
CA ASN A 350 31.21 3.77 -24.47
C ASN A 350 32.11 4.89 -25.01
N LEU A 351 31.54 6.09 -25.18
CA LEU A 351 32.25 7.26 -25.72
C LEU A 351 33.53 7.61 -24.94
N TYR A 352 33.54 7.47 -23.62
CA TYR A 352 34.66 7.84 -22.76
C TYR A 352 35.80 6.80 -22.76
N PHE A 353 35.47 5.53 -22.95
CA PHE A 353 36.43 4.41 -22.90
C PHE A 353 36.92 3.97 -24.29
N ASN A 354 36.26 4.42 -25.36
CA ASN A 354 36.58 4.09 -26.75
C ASN A 354 38.07 4.32 -27.08
N CYS A 355 38.75 3.30 -27.62
CA CYS A 355 40.18 3.29 -27.90
C CYS A 355 40.68 4.11 -29.11
N THR A 356 39.80 4.79 -29.84
CA THR A 356 40.18 5.54 -31.05
C THR A 356 41.23 6.61 -30.73
N HIS A 357 42.27 6.74 -31.57
CA HIS A 357 43.39 7.68 -31.32
C HIS A 357 42.93 9.15 -31.19
N GLU A 358 41.82 9.52 -31.81
CA GLU A 358 41.21 10.86 -31.76
C GLU A 358 40.41 11.13 -30.48
N ASN A 359 40.11 10.11 -29.67
CA ASN A 359 39.33 10.27 -28.44
C ASN A 359 40.13 11.10 -27.40
N PRO A 360 39.65 12.29 -26.99
CA PRO A 360 40.37 13.15 -26.04
C PRO A 360 40.17 12.71 -24.58
N SER A 361 39.33 11.72 -24.32
CA SER A 361 39.03 11.25 -22.96
C SER A 361 40.29 10.75 -22.25
N SER A 362 40.47 11.19 -21.00
CA SER A 362 41.52 10.65 -20.11
C SER A 362 41.33 9.15 -19.84
N GLU A 363 40.10 8.65 -19.95
CA GLU A 363 39.75 7.24 -19.76
C GLU A 363 39.82 6.42 -21.07
N ARG A 364 40.38 6.99 -22.14
CA ARG A 364 40.57 6.28 -23.40
C ARG A 364 41.30 4.95 -23.18
N CYS A 365 40.79 3.88 -23.79
CA CYS A 365 41.31 2.53 -23.62
C CYS A 365 41.31 2.02 -22.18
N ALA A 366 40.53 2.63 -21.29
CA ALA A 366 40.36 2.16 -19.93
C ALA A 366 39.13 1.27 -19.79
N VAL A 367 39.03 0.56 -18.68
CA VAL A 367 37.81 -0.11 -18.21
C VAL A 367 37.42 0.49 -16.86
N PRO A 368 36.13 0.45 -16.45
CA PRO A 368 35.73 0.98 -15.16
C PRO A 368 36.36 0.21 -14.00
N TYR A 369 36.47 0.90 -12.86
CA TYR A 369 37.08 0.36 -11.66
C TYR A 369 36.39 -0.90 -11.11
N SER A 370 35.12 -1.13 -11.45
CA SER A 370 34.38 -2.35 -11.09
C SER A 370 34.97 -3.62 -11.72
N CYS A 371 35.76 -3.49 -12.78
CA CYS A 371 36.52 -4.59 -13.37
C CYS A 371 37.82 -4.92 -12.60
N CYS A 372 38.25 -4.08 -11.66
CA CYS A 372 39.55 -4.21 -10.99
C CYS A 372 39.62 -5.42 -10.07
N THR A 373 40.76 -6.11 -10.10
CA THR A 373 41.09 -7.13 -9.10
C THR A 373 41.73 -6.48 -7.86
N PRO A 374 41.41 -6.94 -6.64
CA PRO A 374 42.12 -6.51 -5.45
C PRO A 374 43.58 -7.01 -5.49
N VAL A 375 44.53 -6.14 -5.15
CA VAL A 375 45.95 -6.49 -5.05
C VAL A 375 46.19 -7.26 -3.75
N PRO A 376 46.85 -8.43 -3.78
CA PRO A 376 47.12 -9.20 -2.57
C PRO A 376 47.95 -8.40 -1.55
N GLY A 377 47.42 -8.23 -0.33
CA GLY A 377 48.10 -7.52 0.75
C GLY A 377 47.76 -6.03 0.88
N GLU A 378 47.00 -5.46 -0.06
CA GLU A 378 46.49 -4.10 0.03
C GLU A 378 45.01 -4.10 0.41
N THR A 379 44.62 -3.20 1.33
CA THR A 379 43.22 -3.04 1.76
C THR A 379 42.41 -2.10 0.86
N VAL A 380 43.09 -1.32 0.02
CA VAL A 380 42.49 -0.32 -0.87
C VAL A 380 42.55 -0.82 -2.31
N ILE A 381 41.41 -0.88 -2.98
CA ILE A 381 41.34 -1.23 -4.40
C ILE A 381 41.86 -0.05 -5.22
N ASN A 382 42.86 -0.29 -6.08
CA ASN A 382 43.33 0.71 -7.04
C ASN A 382 42.22 1.03 -8.05
N THR A 383 41.52 2.15 -7.85
CA THR A 383 40.43 2.58 -8.74
C THR A 383 40.91 3.03 -10.12
N MET A 384 42.22 3.22 -10.29
CA MET A 384 42.87 3.52 -11.58
C MET A 384 43.46 2.27 -12.25
N CYS A 385 43.18 1.05 -11.76
CA CYS A 385 43.75 -0.17 -12.35
C CYS A 385 43.40 -0.34 -13.84
N GLY A 386 42.26 0.21 -14.28
CA GLY A 386 41.71 0.00 -15.60
C GLY A 386 42.34 0.85 -16.70
N PHE A 387 43.18 1.83 -16.37
CA PHE A 387 43.75 2.77 -17.35
C PHE A 387 44.67 2.07 -18.37
N GLY A 388 44.38 2.26 -19.65
CA GLY A 388 45.16 1.70 -20.75
C GLY A 388 45.14 0.16 -20.84
N VAL A 389 44.28 -0.51 -20.09
CA VAL A 389 44.23 -1.99 -20.07
C VAL A 389 43.72 -2.55 -21.40
N GLN A 390 42.88 -1.81 -22.13
CA GLN A 390 42.41 -2.25 -23.46
C GLN A 390 43.54 -2.36 -24.51
N THR A 391 44.71 -1.72 -24.30
CA THR A 391 45.87 -1.85 -25.19
C THR A 391 46.82 -2.98 -24.81
N GLN A 392 46.61 -3.62 -23.66
CA GLN A 392 47.45 -4.70 -23.15
C GLN A 392 47.00 -6.06 -23.68
N ASN A 393 47.92 -7.02 -23.67
CA ASN A 393 47.59 -8.41 -23.99
C ASN A 393 46.77 -9.03 -22.85
N TYR A 394 45.97 -10.06 -23.16
CA TYR A 394 45.10 -10.73 -22.18
C TYR A 394 45.83 -11.16 -20.89
N LEU A 395 47.06 -11.67 -21.01
CA LEU A 395 47.89 -12.11 -19.87
C LEU A 395 48.33 -10.96 -18.96
N GLU A 396 48.50 -9.76 -19.52
CA GLU A 396 48.86 -8.55 -18.78
C GLU A 396 47.62 -7.94 -18.13
N ALA A 397 46.52 -7.84 -18.87
CA ALA A 397 45.22 -7.38 -18.37
C ALA A 397 44.73 -8.24 -17.19
N ASN A 398 44.92 -9.57 -17.24
CA ASN A 398 44.53 -10.49 -16.17
C ASN A 398 45.26 -10.27 -14.84
N LYS A 399 46.33 -9.46 -14.81
CA LYS A 399 47.04 -9.11 -13.57
C LYS A 399 46.37 -7.98 -12.81
N SER A 400 45.55 -7.17 -13.48
CA SER A 400 44.95 -5.94 -12.91
C SER A 400 43.42 -5.94 -12.94
N ILE A 401 42.79 -6.68 -13.85
CA ILE A 401 41.34 -6.74 -14.02
C ILE A 401 40.84 -8.19 -14.13
N TYR A 402 39.52 -8.37 -14.07
CA TYR A 402 38.85 -9.61 -14.45
C TYR A 402 38.52 -9.59 -15.96
N PRO A 403 39.37 -10.13 -16.86
CA PRO A 403 39.21 -9.91 -18.29
C PRO A 403 38.04 -10.69 -18.90
N VAL A 404 37.55 -11.73 -18.24
CA VAL A 404 36.47 -12.59 -18.76
C VAL A 404 35.14 -11.84 -18.79
N GLY A 405 34.39 -11.97 -19.88
CA GLY A 405 33.06 -11.40 -20.03
C GLY A 405 32.04 -11.93 -19.03
N CYS A 406 31.08 -11.08 -18.65
CA CYS A 406 30.05 -11.44 -17.70
C CYS A 406 29.06 -12.50 -18.23
N ALA A 407 28.85 -12.59 -19.54
CA ALA A 407 28.01 -13.62 -20.14
C ALA A 407 28.53 -15.03 -19.84
N ASP A 408 29.83 -15.26 -20.06
CA ASP A 408 30.44 -16.57 -19.83
C ASP A 408 30.53 -16.89 -18.34
N LYS A 409 30.80 -15.88 -17.50
CA LYS A 409 30.75 -16.02 -16.03
C LYS A 409 29.36 -16.38 -15.52
N ALA A 410 28.31 -15.81 -16.09
CA ALA A 410 26.93 -16.17 -15.75
C ALA A 410 26.62 -17.62 -16.12
N VAL A 411 27.03 -18.09 -17.32
CA VAL A 411 26.86 -19.48 -17.74
C VAL A 411 27.60 -20.44 -16.79
N MET A 412 28.88 -20.19 -16.52
CA MET A 412 29.67 -21.01 -15.59
C MET A 412 29.06 -21.03 -14.17
N TRP A 413 28.49 -19.91 -13.72
CA TRP A 413 27.80 -19.84 -12.44
C TRP A 413 26.54 -20.71 -12.44
N ILE A 414 25.72 -20.67 -13.49
CA ILE A 414 24.51 -21.51 -13.62
C ILE A 414 24.88 -22.99 -13.63
N GLU A 415 25.88 -23.39 -14.41
CA GLU A 415 26.33 -24.79 -14.50
C GLU A 415 26.82 -25.32 -13.14
N SER A 416 27.59 -24.51 -12.40
CA SER A 416 28.09 -24.87 -11.08
C SER A 416 27.00 -24.89 -9.99
N HIS A 417 25.88 -24.19 -10.21
CA HIS A 417 24.78 -24.05 -9.24
C HIS A 417 23.46 -24.65 -9.75
N LEU A 418 23.52 -25.64 -10.65
CA LEU A 418 22.34 -26.24 -11.28
C LEU A 418 21.29 -26.73 -10.25
N LEU A 419 21.74 -27.31 -9.14
CA LEU A 419 20.85 -27.74 -8.05
C LEU A 419 20.10 -26.57 -7.41
N LEU A 420 20.77 -25.43 -7.21
CA LEU A 420 20.15 -24.23 -6.63
C LEU A 420 19.15 -23.61 -7.61
N VAL A 421 19.49 -23.53 -8.90
CA VAL A 421 18.58 -23.04 -9.94
C VAL A 421 17.36 -23.95 -10.05
N GLY A 422 17.56 -25.27 -10.04
CA GLY A 422 16.48 -26.25 -10.01
C GLY A 422 15.59 -26.13 -8.77
N ALA A 423 16.19 -25.93 -7.59
CA ALA A 423 15.44 -25.71 -6.35
C ALA A 423 14.63 -24.41 -6.38
N LEU A 424 15.16 -23.32 -6.94
CA LEU A 424 14.43 -22.06 -7.13
C LEU A 424 13.25 -22.23 -8.09
N ALA A 425 13.46 -22.93 -9.21
CA ALA A 425 12.40 -23.22 -10.18
C ALA A 425 11.27 -24.05 -9.55
N LEU A 426 11.60 -25.09 -8.79
CA LEU A 426 10.63 -25.88 -8.04
C LEU A 426 9.95 -25.07 -6.93
N GLY A 427 10.70 -24.21 -6.23
CA GLY A 427 10.19 -23.31 -5.20
C GLY A 427 9.20 -22.29 -5.72
N LEU A 428 9.27 -21.92 -7.01
CA LEU A 428 8.25 -21.09 -7.66
C LEU A 428 7.07 -21.91 -8.17
N ALA A 429 7.31 -23.11 -8.72
CA ALA A 429 6.27 -23.96 -9.30
C ALA A 429 5.35 -24.60 -8.25
N LEU A 430 5.90 -25.16 -7.18
CA LEU A 430 5.13 -25.93 -6.19
C LEU A 430 4.05 -25.09 -5.48
N PRO A 431 4.33 -23.86 -4.97
CA PRO A 431 3.30 -23.05 -4.35
C PRO A 431 2.17 -22.65 -5.31
N GLN A 432 2.48 -22.45 -6.60
CA GLN A 432 1.47 -22.12 -7.61
C GLN A 432 0.54 -23.31 -7.86
N ILE A 433 1.12 -24.51 -8.04
CA ILE A 433 0.33 -25.75 -8.21
C ILE A 433 -0.51 -26.01 -6.96
N ALA A 434 0.07 -25.88 -5.77
CA ALA A 434 -0.65 -26.04 -4.51
C ALA A 434 -1.80 -25.03 -4.39
N GLY A 435 -1.56 -23.74 -4.70
CA GLY A 435 -2.60 -22.71 -4.69
C GLY A 435 -3.74 -23.00 -5.67
N VAL A 436 -3.43 -23.51 -6.87
CA VAL A 436 -4.45 -23.96 -7.83
C VAL A 436 -5.24 -25.14 -7.28
N VAL A 437 -4.59 -26.18 -6.76
CA VAL A 437 -5.28 -27.37 -6.21
C VAL A 437 -6.16 -27.00 -5.01
N LEU A 438 -5.62 -26.24 -4.06
CA LEU A 438 -6.35 -25.81 -2.87
C LEU A 438 -7.55 -24.93 -3.22
N SER A 439 -7.39 -24.00 -4.18
CA SER A 439 -8.52 -23.18 -4.64
C SER A 439 -9.62 -24.02 -5.28
N GLN A 440 -9.28 -25.06 -6.07
CA GLN A 440 -10.27 -25.95 -6.67
C GLN A 440 -10.98 -26.83 -5.62
N ILE A 441 -10.25 -27.35 -4.62
CA ILE A 441 -10.83 -28.10 -3.51
C ILE A 441 -11.83 -27.23 -2.74
N LEU A 442 -11.43 -26.00 -2.40
CA LEU A 442 -12.29 -25.07 -1.68
C LEU A 442 -13.54 -24.67 -2.51
N ILE A 443 -13.39 -24.46 -3.83
CA ILE A 443 -14.55 -24.24 -4.71
C ILE A 443 -15.53 -25.42 -4.67
N ALA A 444 -15.01 -26.65 -4.73
CA ALA A 444 -15.85 -27.85 -4.69
C ALA A 444 -16.61 -27.96 -3.36
N GLN A 445 -15.92 -27.73 -2.24
CA GLN A 445 -16.53 -27.76 -0.90
C GLN A 445 -17.67 -26.72 -0.76
N ILE A 446 -17.43 -25.47 -1.15
CA ILE A 446 -18.45 -24.41 -1.10
C ILE A 446 -19.65 -24.76 -1.99
N GLN A 447 -19.40 -25.38 -3.15
CA GLN A 447 -20.46 -25.73 -4.09
C GLN A 447 -21.29 -26.93 -3.62
N ASP A 448 -20.67 -27.88 -2.91
CA ASP A 448 -21.36 -28.99 -2.24
C ASP A 448 -22.23 -28.48 -1.08
N GLU A 449 -21.73 -27.54 -0.27
CA GLU A 449 -22.50 -26.90 0.81
C GLU A 449 -23.76 -26.21 0.27
N ILE A 450 -23.62 -25.38 -0.77
CA ILE A 450 -24.77 -24.70 -1.42
C ILE A 450 -25.78 -25.71 -1.98
N THR A 451 -25.32 -26.83 -2.52
CA THR A 451 -26.21 -27.86 -3.10
C THR A 451 -26.91 -28.68 -2.01
N SER A 452 -26.32 -28.78 -0.82
CA SER A 452 -26.92 -29.49 0.33
C SER A 452 -28.00 -28.69 1.06
N GLU A 453 -27.97 -27.36 0.94
CA GLU A 453 -28.99 -26.45 1.52
C GLU A 453 -30.21 -26.23 0.62
N LEU A 454 -30.15 -26.64 -0.66
CA LEU A 454 -31.21 -26.49 -1.66
C LEU A 454 -32.00 -27.78 -1.84
#